data_AF-A0A3D3LF12-F1
#
_entry.id   AF-A0A3D3LF12-F1
#
_cell.length_a   1.000
_cell.length_b   1.000
_cell.length_c   1.000
_cell.angle_alpha   90.00
_cell.angle_beta   90.00
_cell.angle_gamma   90.00
#
_symmetry.space_group_name_H-M   'P 1'
#
loop_
_entity.id
_entity.type
_entity.pdbx_description
1 polymer ?
#
loop_
_entity_poly.entity_id
_entity_poly.type
_entity_poly.pdbx_seq_one_letter_code
_entity_poly.pdbx_strand_id
1 'polypeptide(L)'
;MITNPLLKTYWIESPAIGFLGLGVTAFSRDDAFQLLSASGYVLSPEDPSIRITEGIQVADLDQNHIIPNMGPIVFRGVWFPRANR
;
A
#
# COMPACT_ATOMS: atom_id res chain seq x y z
N MET A 1 -1.24 -0.64 -16.76
CA MET A 1 -1.80 -2.00 -16.63
C MET A 1 -1.04 -2.72 -15.53
N ILE A 2 -1.75 -3.31 -14.56
CA ILE A 2 -1.13 -4.23 -13.61
C ILE A 2 -0.64 -5.45 -14.40
N THR A 3 0.60 -5.88 -14.18
CA THR A 3 1.25 -6.92 -14.98
C THR A 3 0.71 -8.34 -14.70
N ASN A 4 0.05 -8.51 -13.56
CA ASN A 4 -0.64 -9.74 -13.17
C ASN A 4 -2.11 -9.41 -12.78
N PRO A 5 -3.12 -10.00 -13.44
CA PRO A 5 -4.53 -9.66 -13.20
C PRO A 5 -5.04 -10.03 -11.79
N LEU A 6 -4.28 -10.82 -11.03
CA LEU A 6 -4.63 -11.19 -9.66
C LEU A 6 -4.17 -10.16 -8.62
N LEU A 7 -3.26 -9.25 -9.00
CA LEU A 7 -2.78 -8.22 -8.08
C LEU A 7 -3.81 -7.11 -7.92
N LYS A 8 -3.95 -6.68 -6.67
CA LYS A 8 -4.80 -5.56 -6.26
C LYS A 8 -3.94 -4.49 -5.60
N THR A 9 -4.34 -3.24 -5.78
CA THR A 9 -3.73 -2.09 -5.12
C THR A 9 -4.49 -1.77 -3.85
N TYR A 10 -3.75 -1.45 -2.79
CA TYR A 10 -4.24 -1.16 -1.45
C TYR A 10 -3.64 0.16 -0.96
N TRP A 11 -4.48 0.99 -0.35
CA TRP A 11 -4.09 2.10 0.51
C TRP A 11 -4.47 1.77 1.94
N ILE A 12 -3.48 1.77 2.84
CA ILE A 12 -3.65 1.38 4.24
C ILE A 12 -3.31 2.58 5.12
N GLU A 13 -4.27 3.02 5.91
CA GLU A 13 -4.12 4.12 6.86
C GLU A 13 -4.27 3.59 8.27
N SER A 14 -3.38 4.01 9.17
CA SER A 14 -3.47 3.66 10.59
C SER A 14 -2.92 4.81 11.43
N PRO A 15 -3.52 5.12 12.60
CA PRO A 15 -2.96 6.08 13.53
C PRO A 15 -1.51 5.76 13.95
N ALA A 16 -1.10 4.49 13.92
CA ALA A 16 0.23 4.04 14.32
C ALA A 16 1.36 4.45 13.36
N ILE A 17 1.05 4.75 12.09
CA ILE A 17 2.01 5.11 11.04
C ILE A 17 1.93 6.59 10.63
N GLY A 18 1.06 7.37 11.28
CA GLY A 18 0.83 8.78 10.99
C GLY A 18 -0.12 9.03 9.81
N PHE A 19 -0.07 10.24 9.26
CA PHE A 19 -1.10 10.77 8.34
C PHE A 19 -0.92 10.38 6.86
N LEU A 20 0.21 9.80 6.48
CA LEU A 20 0.58 9.67 5.07
C LEU A 20 0.15 8.34 4.41
N GLY A 21 -0.37 7.38 5.18
CA GLY A 21 -0.79 6.06 4.67
C GLY A 21 0.35 5.23 4.08
N LEU A 22 0.04 4.00 3.67
CA LEU A 22 0.95 3.07 3.01
C LEU A 22 0.32 2.51 1.73
N GLY A 23 1.11 2.50 0.67
CA GLY A 23 0.70 1.98 -0.63
C GLY A 23 1.26 0.59 -0.84
N VAL A 24 0.38 -0.40 -1.07
CA VAL A 24 0.77 -1.80 -1.28
C VAL A 24 0.08 -2.37 -2.51
N THR A 25 0.78 -3.20 -3.26
CA THR A 25 0.18 -4.04 -4.30
C THR A 25 0.41 -5.49 -3.91
N ALA A 26 -0.67 -6.27 -3.82
CA ALA A 26 -0.64 -7.61 -3.24
C ALA A 26 -1.75 -8.50 -3.82
N PHE A 27 -1.71 -9.80 -3.56
CA PHE A 27 -2.74 -10.74 -4.00
C PHE A 27 -3.99 -10.72 -3.10
N SER A 28 -3.84 -10.29 -1.84
CA SER A 28 -4.90 -10.20 -0.85
C SER A 28 -4.56 -9.16 0.22
N ARG A 29 -5.51 -8.89 1.12
CA ARG A 29 -5.25 -8.06 2.31
C ARG A 29 -4.17 -8.68 3.18
N ASP A 30 -4.27 -9.97 3.48
CA ASP A 30 -3.29 -10.69 4.29
C ASP A 30 -1.88 -10.62 3.67
N ASP A 31 -1.79 -10.78 2.34
CA ASP A 31 -0.54 -10.62 1.60
C ASP A 31 0.01 -9.19 1.72
N ALA A 32 -0.86 -8.18 1.68
CA ALA A 32 -0.45 -6.78 1.89
C ALA A 32 0.13 -6.57 3.30
N PHE A 33 -0.51 -7.09 4.36
CA PHE A 33 0.00 -6.98 5.73
C PHE A 33 1.31 -7.75 5.92
N GLN A 34 1.49 -8.90 5.27
CA GLN A 34 2.76 -9.63 5.28
C GLN A 34 3.89 -8.79 4.64
N LEU A 35 3.61 -8.13 3.50
CA LEU A 35 4.57 -7.24 2.83
C LEU A 35 4.93 -6.01 3.69
N LEU A 36 3.94 -5.45 4.39
CA LEU A 36 4.15 -4.35 5.34
C LEU A 36 5.04 -4.77 6.51
N SER A 37 4.73 -5.92 7.12
CA SER A 37 5.52 -6.48 8.21
C SER A 37 6.97 -6.75 7.79
N ALA A 38 7.17 -7.34 6.61
CA ALA A 38 8.50 -7.55 6.03
C ALA A 38 9.26 -6.24 5.75
N SER A 39 8.54 -5.13 5.59
CA SER A 39 9.11 -3.79 5.39
C SER A 39 9.28 -3.00 6.70
N GLY A 40 9.02 -3.62 7.86
CA GLY A 40 9.17 -3.03 9.19
C GLY A 40 7.92 -2.35 9.76
N TYR A 41 6.78 -2.41 9.06
CA TYR A 41 5.51 -1.87 9.55
C TYR A 41 4.72 -2.93 10.30
N VAL A 42 4.65 -2.80 11.63
CA VAL A 42 3.89 -3.71 12.49
C VAL A 42 2.46 -3.20 12.63
N LEU A 43 1.57 -3.67 11.75
CA LEU A 43 0.14 -3.37 11.78
C LEU A 43 -0.65 -4.66 11.97
N SER A 44 -1.66 -4.62 12.83
CA SER A 44 -2.59 -5.72 13.05
C SER A 44 -3.77 -5.60 12.08
N PRO A 45 -4.03 -6.59 11.21
CA PRO A 45 -5.14 -6.51 10.25
C PRO A 45 -6.52 -6.48 10.94
N GLU A 46 -6.62 -6.96 12.18
CA GLU A 46 -7.82 -6.89 13.01
C GLU A 46 -7.99 -5.57 13.77
N ASP A 47 -7.04 -4.63 13.69
CA ASP A 47 -7.15 -3.32 14.35
C ASP A 47 -8.27 -2.49 13.70
N PRO A 48 -9.35 -2.16 14.43
CA PRO A 48 -10.50 -1.44 13.90
C PRO A 48 -10.19 0.02 13.54
N SER A 49 -9.04 0.55 13.95
CA SER A 49 -8.59 1.90 13.58
C SER A 49 -7.98 1.96 12.18
N ILE A 50 -7.67 0.80 11.58
CA ILE A 50 -7.08 0.72 10.25
C ILE A 50 -8.17 0.90 9.18
N ARG A 51 -7.90 1.79 8.23
CA ARG A 51 -8.71 1.95 7.02
C ARG A 51 -7.97 1.36 5.84
N ILE A 52 -8.69 0.57 5.05
CA ILE A 52 -8.14 -0.10 3.87
C ILE A 52 -9.02 0.26 2.68
N THR A 53 -8.40 0.84 1.65
CA THR A 53 -9.04 1.14 0.37
C THR A 53 -8.42 0.28 -0.72
N GLU A 54 -9.23 -0.44 -1.48
CA GLU A 54 -8.79 -1.30 -2.59
C GLU A 54 -8.98 -0.61 -3.94
N GLY A 55 -8.19 -0.99 -4.95
CA GLY A 55 -8.38 -0.54 -6.33
C GLY A 55 -7.90 0.88 -6.61
N ILE A 56 -6.96 1.37 -5.78
CA ILE A 56 -6.29 2.66 -5.94
C ILE A 56 -5.67 2.80 -7.32
N GLN A 57 -5.99 3.91 -7.99
CA GLN A 57 -5.37 4.32 -9.24
C GLN A 57 -4.44 5.50 -9.01
N VAL A 58 -3.49 5.69 -9.94
CA VAL A 58 -2.52 6.80 -9.89
C VAL A 58 -3.21 8.17 -9.88
N ALA A 59 -4.38 8.27 -10.52
CA ALA A 59 -5.17 9.50 -10.56
C ALA A 59 -5.80 9.87 -9.20
N ASP A 60 -5.95 8.91 -8.29
CA ASP A 60 -6.51 9.13 -6.95
C ASP A 60 -5.47 9.67 -5.95
N LEU A 61 -4.19 9.65 -6.33
CA LEU A 61 -3.07 9.95 -5.45
C LEU A 61 -2.73 11.44 -5.45
N ASP A 62 -2.25 11.93 -4.30
CA ASP A 62 -1.68 13.26 -4.19
C ASP A 62 -0.46 13.41 -5.13
N GLN A 63 -0.57 14.34 -6.07
CA GLN A 63 0.42 14.56 -7.12
C GLN A 63 1.70 15.24 -6.63
N ASN A 64 1.66 15.91 -5.48
CA ASN A 64 2.77 16.70 -4.95
C ASN A 64 3.61 15.93 -3.92
N HIS A 65 3.05 14.89 -3.29
CA HIS A 65 3.67 14.18 -2.19
C HIS A 65 3.71 12.67 -2.39
N ILE A 66 2.62 12.03 -2.81
CA ILE A 66 2.62 10.56 -2.98
C ILE A 66 3.33 10.18 -4.28
N ILE A 67 2.97 10.79 -5.40
CA ILE A 67 3.56 10.47 -6.72
C ILE A 67 5.09 10.61 -6.75
N PRO A 68 5.70 11.68 -6.22
CA PRO A 68 7.17 11.80 -6.24
C PRO A 68 7.89 10.75 -5.38
N ASN A 69 7.20 10.25 -4.35
CA ASN A 69 7.77 9.35 -3.33
C ASN A 69 7.29 7.90 -3.46
N MET A 70 6.51 7.56 -4.49
CA MET A 70 6.12 6.17 -4.77
C MET A 70 7.10 5.45 -5.70
N GLY A 71 7.14 4.13 -5.61
CA GLY A 71 7.66 3.21 -6.62
C GLY A 71 6.55 2.74 -7.56
N PRO A 72 6.85 1.79 -8.46
CA PRO A 72 5.85 1.32 -9.43
C PRO A 72 4.71 0.57 -8.74
N ILE A 73 3.47 1.07 -8.88
CA ILE A 73 2.26 0.47 -8.28
C ILE A 73 1.85 -0.87 -8.93
N VAL A 74 2.38 -1.19 -10.12
CA VAL A 74 1.97 -2.37 -10.89
C VAL A 74 2.64 -3.68 -10.45
N PHE A 75 3.65 -3.61 -9.57
CA PHE A 75 4.37 -4.78 -9.06
C PHE A 75 3.99 -5.09 -7.62
N ARG A 76 3.95 -6.37 -7.26
CA ARG A 76 3.75 -6.79 -5.87
C ARG A 76 4.81 -6.17 -4.96
N GLY A 77 4.38 -5.56 -3.86
CA GLY A 77 5.25 -4.91 -2.90
C GLY A 77 4.69 -3.59 -2.38
N VAL A 78 5.45 -2.95 -1.49
CA VAL A 78 5.10 -1.66 -0.88
C VAL A 78 5.55 -0.52 -1.79
N TRP A 79 4.66 -0.04 -2.64
CA TRP A 79 4.96 1.03 -3.60
C TRP A 79 4.99 2.41 -2.96
N PHE A 80 4.38 2.67 -1.81
CA PHE A 80 4.59 3.93 -1.08
C PHE A 80 4.89 3.63 0.39
N PRO A 81 6.01 4.14 0.95
CA PRO A 81 6.93 5.15 0.41
C PRO A 81 8.14 4.58 -0.38
N ARG A 82 7.90 3.73 -1.39
CA ARG A 82 8.93 3.10 -2.25
C ARG A 82 9.84 2.10 -1.49
N ALA A 83 9.21 1.10 -0.86
CA ALA A 83 9.90 -0.07 -0.29
C ALA A 83 9.87 -1.31 -1.22
N ASN A 84 9.29 -1.21 -2.41
CA ASN A 84 9.38 -2.19 -3.48
C ASN A 84 10.61 -1.93 -4.38
N ARG A 85 11.81 -2.16 -3.85
CA ARG A 85 13.04 -2.21 -4.65
C ARG A 85 13.35 -3.62 -5.12
#